data_AF-R6R706-F1
#
_entry.id   AF-R6R706-F1
#
_cell.length_a   1.000
_cell.length_b   1.000
_cell.length_c   1.000
_cell.angle_alpha   90.00
_cell.angle_beta   90.00
_cell.angle_gamma   90.00
#
_symmetry.space_group_name_H-M   'P 1'
#
loop_
_entity.id
_entity.type
_entity.pdbx_description
1 polymer ?
#
loop_
_entity_poly.entity_id
_entity_poly.type
_entity_poly.pdbx_seq_one_letter_code
_entity_poly.pdbx_strand_id
1 'polypeptide(L)'
;MQNKFDLFDNIQLNEKEKEFFNVNKQFSNVIVEIIKKRLELNMTQRELAEKTGIKQPMIARIEKFDSVPRLDTLIKILDALDLNICFENIYKLQKKSYCTIKYNYKKIDYCFNDDKLTHVSESIKMIG
;
A
#
# COMPACT_ATOMS: atom_id res chain seq x y z
N MET A 1 16.75 18.77 16.31
CA MET A 1 15.77 19.26 15.32
C MET A 1 14.45 18.57 15.63
N GLN A 2 13.44 19.31 16.11
CA GLN A 2 12.10 18.75 16.29
C GLN A 2 11.63 18.16 14.95
N ASN A 3 11.21 16.90 14.95
CA ASN A 3 10.71 16.25 13.73
C ASN A 3 9.35 16.87 13.41
N LYS A 4 9.22 17.49 12.23
CA LYS A 4 8.00 18.17 11.78
C LYS A 4 6.80 17.21 11.65
N PHE A 5 7.04 15.91 11.74
CA PHE A 5 6.02 14.86 11.74
C PHE A 5 5.34 14.63 13.09
N ASP A 6 5.91 15.09 14.21
CA ASP A 6 5.33 14.90 15.55
C ASP A 6 4.15 15.87 15.84
N LEU A 7 3.75 16.67 14.86
CA LEU A 7 2.71 17.70 15.01
C LEU A 7 1.27 17.13 14.96
N PHE A 8 1.10 15.87 14.53
CA PHE A 8 -0.21 15.26 14.30
C PHE A 8 -0.78 14.52 15.51
N ASP A 9 0.01 14.29 16.56
CA ASP A 9 -0.37 13.36 17.63
C ASP A 9 -1.37 13.94 18.66
N ASN A 10 -1.58 15.27 18.67
CA ASN A 10 -2.37 15.96 19.70
C ASN A 10 -3.67 16.62 19.18
N ILE A 11 -4.11 16.31 17.97
CA ILE A 11 -5.31 16.93 17.39
C ILE A 11 -6.55 16.04 17.68
N GLN A 12 -7.53 16.61 18.39
CA GLN A 12 -8.77 15.93 18.73
C GLN A 12 -9.78 16.08 17.58
N LEU A 13 -9.98 15.02 16.79
CA LEU A 13 -10.80 15.03 15.57
C LEU A 13 -12.20 14.42 15.81
N ASN A 14 -13.23 14.94 15.14
CA ASN A 14 -14.58 14.34 15.10
C ASN A 14 -14.65 13.12 14.14
N GLU A 15 -15.73 12.33 14.14
CA GLU A 15 -15.80 11.08 13.35
C GLU A 15 -15.66 11.27 11.83
N LYS A 16 -16.24 12.34 11.25
CA LYS A 16 -16.05 12.67 9.83
C LYS A 16 -14.63 13.16 9.54
N GLU A 17 -14.06 13.94 10.44
CA GLU A 17 -12.67 14.38 10.40
C GLU A 17 -11.71 13.22 10.59
N LYS A 18 -12.03 12.21 11.40
CA LYS A 18 -11.27 10.98 11.57
C LYS A 18 -11.32 10.12 10.32
N GLU A 19 -12.47 10.00 9.66
CA GLU A 19 -12.61 9.24 8.40
C GLU A 19 -11.87 9.94 7.26
N PHE A 20 -12.05 11.26 7.13
CA PHE A 20 -11.24 12.10 6.27
C PHE A 20 -9.75 11.96 6.61
N PHE A 21 -9.38 12.04 7.89
CA PHE A 21 -8.02 11.87 8.38
C PHE A 21 -7.47 10.46 8.13
N ASN A 22 -8.29 9.41 8.16
CA ASN A 22 -7.87 8.03 7.90
C ASN A 22 -7.60 7.77 6.42
N VAL A 23 -8.48 8.24 5.52
CA VAL A 23 -8.21 8.23 4.08
C VAL A 23 -6.97 9.08 3.78
N ASN A 24 -6.88 10.24 4.41
CA ASN A 24 -5.68 11.07 4.36
C ASN A 24 -4.47 10.39 4.99
N LYS A 25 -4.61 9.48 5.95
CA LYS A 25 -3.49 8.79 6.62
C LYS A 25 -2.83 7.79 5.68
N GLN A 26 -3.61 6.96 4.99
CA GLN A 26 -3.07 6.04 4.00
C GLN A 26 -2.40 6.79 2.85
N PHE A 27 -3.08 7.82 2.34
CA PHE A 27 -2.50 8.70 1.34
C PHE A 27 -1.20 9.36 1.83
N SER A 28 -1.21 9.88 3.06
CA SER A 28 -0.07 10.56 3.65
C SER A 28 1.11 9.62 3.80
N ASN A 29 0.88 8.39 4.28
CA ASN A 29 1.91 7.38 4.40
C ASN A 29 2.58 7.10 3.04
N VAL A 30 1.80 6.94 1.97
CA VAL A 30 2.35 6.73 0.62
C VAL A 30 3.24 7.90 0.20
N ILE A 31 2.79 9.14 0.37
CA ILE A 31 3.57 10.33 0.00
C ILE A 31 4.82 10.47 0.88
N VAL A 32 4.73 10.16 2.18
CA VAL A 32 5.87 10.17 3.09
C VAL A 32 6.94 9.17 2.67
N GLU A 33 6.56 7.95 2.30
CA GLU A 33 7.49 6.93 1.81
C GLU A 33 8.14 7.34 0.48
N ILE A 34 7.38 7.97 -0.43
CA ILE A 34 7.93 8.57 -1.65
C ILE A 34 8.99 9.63 -1.34
N ILE A 35 8.70 10.56 -0.42
CA ILE A 35 9.64 11.62 -0.03
C ILE A 35 10.89 11.02 0.60
N LYS A 36 10.74 10.08 1.54
CA LYS A 36 11.85 9.39 2.18
C LYS A 36 12.75 8.72 1.14
N LYS A 37 12.17 7.91 0.25
CA LYS A 37 12.94 7.21 -0.78
C LYS A 37 13.66 8.17 -1.72
N ARG A 38 13.01 9.27 -2.13
CA ARG A 38 13.66 10.32 -2.94
C ARG A 38 14.88 10.90 -2.24
N LEU A 39 14.77 11.20 -0.95
CA LEU A 39 15.86 11.74 -0.15
C LEU A 39 16.99 10.72 0.06
N GLU A 40 16.67 9.44 0.27
CA GLU A 40 17.66 8.35 0.34
C GLU A 40 18.48 8.22 -0.95
N LEU A 41 17.84 8.45 -2.09
CA LEU A 41 18.49 8.46 -3.41
C LEU A 41 19.23 9.79 -3.70
N ASN A 42 19.26 10.74 -2.76
CA ASN A 42 19.82 12.09 -2.91
C ASN A 42 19.26 12.86 -4.12
N MET A 43 18.02 12.59 -4.50
CA MET A 43 17.37 13.25 -5.63
C MET A 43 16.64 14.52 -5.20
N THR A 44 16.75 15.59 -5.99
CA THR A 44 15.91 16.77 -5.89
C THR A 44 14.51 16.52 -6.49
N GLN A 45 13.54 17.37 -6.16
CA GLN A 45 12.22 17.33 -6.81
C GLN A 45 12.30 17.54 -8.33
N ARG A 46 13.29 18.32 -8.82
CA ARG A 46 13.51 18.56 -10.24
C ARG A 46 14.04 17.31 -10.95
N GLU A 47 14.99 16.61 -10.34
CA GLU A 47 15.52 15.35 -10.89
C GLU A 47 14.45 14.26 -10.91
N LEU A 48 13.59 14.16 -9.88
CA LEU A 48 12.45 13.25 -9.90
C LEU A 48 11.46 13.63 -11.03
N ALA A 49 11.19 14.92 -11.20
CA ALA A 49 10.36 15.42 -12.29
C ALA A 49 10.91 15.04 -13.68
N GLU A 50 12.21 15.20 -13.88
CA GLU A 50 12.90 14.81 -15.11
C GLU A 50 12.83 13.30 -15.36
N LYS A 51 13.12 12.48 -14.33
CA LYS A 51 13.08 11.01 -14.42
C LYS A 51 11.67 10.46 -14.72
N THR A 52 10.64 11.13 -14.22
CA THR A 52 9.23 10.71 -14.38
C THR A 52 8.52 11.33 -15.59
N GLY A 53 9.09 12.40 -16.18
CA GLY A 53 8.40 13.23 -17.18
C GLY A 53 7.24 14.06 -16.60
N ILE A 54 7.14 14.18 -15.28
CA ILE A 54 6.11 14.97 -14.59
C ILE A 54 6.65 16.39 -14.35
N LYS A 55 5.80 17.41 -14.45
CA LYS A 55 6.22 18.79 -14.15
C LYS A 55 6.62 18.94 -12.68
N GLN A 56 7.77 19.55 -12.39
CA GLN A 56 8.25 19.76 -11.02
C GLN A 56 7.22 20.44 -10.08
N PRO A 57 6.41 21.44 -10.50
CA PRO A 57 5.36 22.00 -9.64
C PRO A 57 4.26 20.99 -9.24
N MET A 58 4.05 19.93 -10.03
CA MET A 58 3.14 18.84 -9.66
C MET A 58 3.79 17.97 -8.57
N ILE A 59 5.05 17.58 -8.73
CA ILE A 59 5.81 16.84 -7.71
C ILE A 59 5.82 17.61 -6.38
N ALA A 60 6.11 18.91 -6.42
CA ALA A 60 6.12 19.75 -5.22
C ALA A 60 4.76 19.84 -4.52
N ARG A 61 3.65 19.92 -5.27
CA ARG A 61 2.29 19.90 -4.69
C ARG A 61 1.94 18.54 -4.10
N ILE A 62 2.33 17.44 -4.75
CA ILE A 62 2.15 16.09 -4.22
C ILE A 62 2.89 15.95 -2.88
N GLU A 63 4.16 16.33 -2.82
CA GLU A 63 4.98 16.23 -1.59
C GLU A 63 4.52 17.17 -0.46
N LYS A 64 3.77 18.21 -0.78
CA LYS A 64 3.13 19.13 0.19
C LYS A 64 1.72 18.72 0.59
N PHE A 65 1.21 17.62 0.06
CA PHE A 65 -0.19 17.18 0.24
C PHE A 65 -1.23 18.16 -0.35
N ASP A 66 -0.81 19.08 -1.22
CA ASP A 66 -1.67 20.05 -1.91
C ASP A 66 -2.36 19.45 -3.15
N SER A 67 -1.97 18.24 -3.56
CA SER A 67 -2.56 17.54 -4.69
C SER A 67 -2.48 16.04 -4.52
N VAL A 68 -3.61 15.35 -4.72
CA VAL A 68 -3.65 13.90 -4.84
C VAL A 68 -3.23 13.52 -6.27
N PRO A 69 -2.16 12.73 -6.47
CA PRO A 69 -1.82 12.20 -7.78
C PRO A 69 -2.87 11.16 -8.19
N ARG A 70 -3.18 11.11 -9.49
CA ARG A 70 -3.88 9.96 -10.05
C ARG A 70 -3.01 8.71 -9.94
N LEU A 71 -3.63 7.54 -10.03
CA LEU A 71 -2.93 6.25 -9.92
C LEU A 71 -1.82 6.11 -10.99
N ASP A 72 -2.04 6.56 -12.23
CA ASP A 72 -1.03 6.54 -13.29
C ASP A 72 0.18 7.42 -12.95
N THR A 73 -0.06 8.59 -12.37
CA THR A 73 0.99 9.51 -11.90
C THR A 73 1.76 8.90 -10.73
N LEU A 74 1.05 8.27 -9.79
CA LEU A 74 1.66 7.60 -8.64
C LEU A 74 2.58 6.48 -9.09
N ILE A 75 2.12 5.59 -9.98
CA ILE A 75 2.91 4.48 -10.50
C ILE A 75 4.21 4.99 -11.16
N LYS A 76 4.13 6.04 -12.00
CA LYS A 76 5.34 6.63 -12.61
C LYS A 76 6.35 7.13 -11.58
N ILE A 77 5.87 7.74 -10.49
CA ILE A 77 6.74 8.20 -9.39
C ILE A 77 7.38 7.01 -8.68
N LEU A 78 6.61 5.96 -8.39
CA LEU A 78 7.12 4.74 -7.74
C LEU A 78 8.17 4.05 -8.60
N ASP A 79 7.92 3.88 -9.90
CA ASP A 79 8.87 3.29 -10.86
C ASP A 79 10.19 4.08 -10.90
N ALA A 80 10.11 5.43 -10.91
CA ALA A 80 11.30 6.28 -10.89
C ALA A 80 12.09 6.21 -9.57
N LEU A 81 11.49 5.72 -8.49
CA LEU A 81 12.12 5.59 -7.17
C LEU A 81 12.46 4.14 -6.81
N ASP A 82 12.29 3.21 -7.75
CA ASP A 82 12.46 1.76 -7.55
C ASP A 82 11.59 1.23 -6.39
N LEU A 83 10.35 1.72 -6.32
CA LEU A 83 9.34 1.33 -5.33
C LEU A 83 8.20 0.54 -5.98
N ASN A 84 7.52 -0.27 -5.16
CA ASN A 84 6.27 -0.94 -5.52
C ASN A 84 5.22 -0.71 -4.43
N ILE A 85 3.94 -0.75 -4.82
CA ILE A 85 2.81 -0.76 -3.88
C ILE A 85 2.14 -2.13 -3.90
N CYS A 86 1.80 -2.64 -2.72
CA CYS A 86 1.13 -3.93 -2.54
C CYS A 86 -0.18 -3.74 -1.78
N PHE A 87 -1.20 -4.52 -2.13
CA PHE A 87 -2.46 -4.57 -1.39
C PHE A 87 -2.45 -5.75 -0.44
N GLU A 88 -2.77 -5.49 0.83
CA GLU A 88 -2.98 -6.53 1.83
C GLU A 88 -4.47 -6.65 2.16
N ASN A 89 -4.97 -7.88 2.22
CA ASN A 89 -6.34 -8.14 2.62
C ASN A 89 -6.44 -8.26 4.15
N ILE A 90 -6.96 -7.22 4.79
CA ILE A 90 -7.10 -7.13 6.25
C ILE A 90 -8.13 -8.11 6.86
N TYR A 91 -8.95 -8.78 6.05
CA TYR A 91 -9.91 -9.79 6.52
C TYR A 91 -9.30 -11.19 6.74
N LYS A 92 -8.00 -11.37 6.48
CA LYS A 92 -7.28 -12.62 6.77
C LYS A 92 -6.89 -12.79 8.24
N LEU A 93 -7.08 -11.78 9.10
CA LEU A 93 -6.73 -11.86 10.52
C LEU A 93 -7.88 -12.30 11.44
N GLN A 94 -9.05 -12.68 10.90
CA GLN A 94 -10.18 -13.18 11.72
C GLN A 94 -10.69 -14.59 11.38
N LYS A 95 -10.09 -15.32 10.44
CA LYS A 95 -10.42 -16.73 10.20
C LYS A 95 -9.17 -17.53 9.90
N LYS A 96 -8.97 -18.64 10.64
CA LYS A 96 -8.06 -19.76 10.37
C LYS A 96 -7.57 -19.76 8.92
N SER A 97 -6.26 -19.64 8.72
CA SER A 97 -5.64 -19.60 7.39
C SER A 97 -5.91 -20.90 6.64
N TYR A 98 -6.74 -20.84 5.60
CA TYR A 98 -6.89 -21.92 4.64
C TYR A 98 -5.95 -21.70 3.44
N CYS A 99 -5.20 -22.73 3.06
CA CYS A 99 -4.43 -22.77 1.83
C CYS A 99 -5.09 -23.78 0.89
N THR A 100 -5.38 -23.36 -0.34
CA THR A 100 -5.83 -24.27 -1.39
C THR A 100 -4.61 -24.82 -2.13
N ILE A 101 -4.43 -26.13 -2.15
CA ILE A 101 -3.43 -26.78 -3.00
C ILE A 101 -4.14 -27.38 -4.20
N LYS A 102 -3.64 -27.08 -5.40
CA LYS A 102 -4.12 -27.68 -6.66
C LYS A 102 -3.25 -28.89 -6.99
N TYR A 103 -3.82 -30.08 -6.94
CA TYR A 103 -3.22 -31.30 -7.45
C TYR A 103 -4.13 -31.88 -8.53
N ASN A 104 -3.61 -32.08 -9.75
CA ASN A 104 -4.28 -32.79 -10.85
C ASN A 104 -5.80 -32.57 -10.93
N TYR A 105 -6.20 -31.31 -11.22
CA TYR A 105 -7.58 -30.88 -11.45
C TYR A 105 -8.55 -30.95 -10.25
N LYS A 106 -8.10 -31.41 -9.08
CA LYS A 106 -8.87 -31.35 -7.84
C LYS A 106 -8.45 -30.14 -7.01
N LYS A 107 -9.46 -29.43 -6.49
CA LYS A 107 -9.26 -28.33 -5.54
C LYS A 107 -9.41 -28.89 -4.13
N ILE A 108 -8.32 -28.89 -3.38
CA ILE A 108 -8.31 -29.36 -1.99
C ILE A 108 -8.04 -28.15 -1.08
N ASP A 109 -8.92 -27.95 -0.11
CA ASP A 109 -8.80 -26.90 0.88
C ASP A 109 -8.23 -27.48 2.19
N TYR A 110 -7.13 -26.90 2.65
CA TYR A 110 -6.45 -27.24 3.91
C TYR A 110 -6.53 -26.06 4.87
N CYS A 111 -6.65 -26.28 6.18
CA CYS A 111 -6.29 -25.23 7.16
C CYS A 111 -5.03 -25.56 7.93
N PHE A 112 -4.30 -24.49 8.22
CA PHE A 112 -3.21 -24.47 9.16
C PHE A 112 -3.75 -24.11 10.53
N ASN A 113 -3.57 -25.02 11.50
CA ASN A 113 -3.67 -24.69 12.92
C ASN A 113 -2.30 -25.01 13.53
N ASP A 114 -1.67 -24.01 14.16
CA ASP A 114 -0.40 -24.16 14.89
C ASP A 114 0.68 -24.92 14.07
N ASP A 115 0.95 -24.45 12.86
CA ASP A 115 1.89 -25.02 11.88
C ASP A 115 1.61 -26.46 11.39
N LYS A 116 0.46 -27.05 11.74
CA LYS A 116 0.03 -28.36 11.23
C LYS A 116 -0.99 -28.20 10.10
N LEU A 117 -0.67 -28.79 8.94
CA LEU A 117 -1.59 -28.93 7.81
C LEU A 117 -2.65 -29.99 8.12
N THR A 118 -3.92 -29.59 8.08
CA THR A 118 -5.06 -30.51 8.19
C THR A 118 -5.97 -30.36 6.98
N HIS A 119 -6.39 -31.48 6.39
CA HIS A 119 -7.34 -31.53 5.29
C HIS A 119 -8.75 -31.20 5.80
N VAL A 120 -9.50 -30.38 5.05
CA VAL A 120 -10.80 -29.86 5.52
C VAL A 120 -11.92 -30.26 4.57
N SER A 121 -11.67 -30.26 3.25
CA SER A 121 -12.61 -30.77 2.26
C SER A 121 -11.98 -30.94 0.88
N GLU A 122 -12.53 -31.83 0.07
CA GLU A 122 -12.19 -32.04 -1.33
C GLU A 122 -13.40 -31.66 -2.20
N SER A 123 -13.22 -30.74 -3.15
CA SER A 123 -14.24 -30.41 -4.14
C SER A 123 -13.91 -31.08 -5.47
N ILE A 124 -14.69 -32.09 -5.85
CA ILE A 124 -14.58 -32.73 -7.17
C ILE A 124 -15.51 -31.98 -8.14
N LYS A 125 -14.94 -31.19 -9.07
CA LYS A 125 -15.65 -30.83 -10.30
C LYS A 125 -15.33 -31.89 -11.35
N MET A 126 -16.18 -32.91 -11.45
CA MET A 126 -16.25 -33.78 -12.63
C MET A 126 -17.28 -33.19 -13.59
N ILE A 127 -16.85 -32.42 -14.60
CA ILE A 127 -17.56 -32.32 -15.87
C ILE A 127 -16.70 -31.64 -16.94
N GLY A 128 -16.49 -32.40 -18.02
CA GLY A 128 -16.43 -32.01 -19.44
C GLY A 128 -15.77 -30.70 -19.82
#